data_AF-A0A7S4RJ34-F1
#
_entry.id   AF-A0A7S4RJ34-F1
#
_cell.length_a   1.000
_cell.length_b   1.000
_cell.length_c   1.000
_cell.angle_alpha   90.00
_cell.angle_beta   90.00
_cell.angle_gamma   90.00
#
_symmetry.space_group_name_H-M   'P 1'
#
loop_
_entity.id
_entity.type
_entity.pdbx_description
1 polymer ?
#
loop_
_entity_poly.entity_id
_entity_poly.type
_entity_poly.pdbx_seq_one_letter_code
_entity_poly.pdbx_strand_id
1 'polypeptide(L)'
;MVVKKAWCLLDFSSYQGAAAFGNQTPNPTTCLGQMRAGREPPISPGAFGEEVRAGVASGELAFTAQADQEFVIGQYEKGLVAAVNRIAAEKDQTYRALSFQNLGWGDQQAAKLLEFVSYAAAHCTFPHGPIAVKCEIGNHISKDMAAKLGGFKGKFTL
;
A
#
# COMPACT_ATOMS: atom_id res chain seq x y z
N MET A 1 -17.13 -11.96 12.58
CA MET A 1 -16.84 -10.53 12.30
C MET A 1 -15.35 -10.40 12.04
N VAL A 2 -14.95 -10.32 10.76
CA VAL A 2 -13.52 -10.16 10.42
C VAL A 2 -13.22 -8.67 10.47
N VAL A 3 -12.48 -8.23 11.48
CA VAL A 3 -12.01 -6.84 11.60
C VAL A 3 -10.81 -6.66 10.67
N LYS A 4 -11.07 -6.65 9.35
CA LYS A 4 -10.08 -6.20 8.36
C LYS A 4 -10.05 -4.68 8.44
N LYS A 5 -9.07 -4.11 9.14
CA LYS A 5 -8.86 -2.65 9.13
C LYS A 5 -8.63 -2.19 7.69
N ALA A 6 -9.23 -1.06 7.33
CA ALA A 6 -9.35 -0.54 5.97
C ALA A 6 -8.02 -0.26 5.24
N TRP A 7 -6.89 -0.29 5.97
CA TRP A 7 -5.53 0.03 5.53
C TRP A 7 -4.75 -1.16 4.96
N CYS A 8 -5.26 -2.40 5.07
CA CYS A 8 -4.72 -3.56 4.33
C CYS A 8 -5.14 -3.44 2.86
N LEU A 9 -4.49 -2.54 2.12
CA LEU A 9 -4.71 -2.33 0.68
C LEU A 9 -4.16 -3.45 -0.20
N LEU A 10 -3.38 -4.37 0.37
CA LEU A 10 -2.85 -5.55 -0.31
C LEU A 10 -3.56 -6.79 0.25
N ASP A 11 -4.90 -6.83 0.14
CA ASP A 11 -5.71 -7.95 0.62
C ASP A 11 -5.82 -9.07 -0.43
N PHE A 12 -4.94 -10.07 -0.36
CA PHE A 12 -5.03 -11.29 -1.18
C PHE A 12 -5.96 -12.37 -0.61
N SER A 13 -6.55 -12.14 0.56
CA SER A 13 -7.30 -13.19 1.27
C SER A 13 -8.77 -13.27 0.84
N SER A 14 -9.27 -12.37 -0.02
CA SER A 14 -10.67 -12.39 -0.45
C SER A 14 -10.92 -11.63 -1.76
N TYR A 15 -10.88 -12.31 -2.90
CA TYR A 15 -11.52 -11.76 -4.09
C TYR A 15 -12.18 -12.79 -5.01
N GLN A 16 -13.47 -13.01 -4.77
CA GLN A 16 -14.45 -13.38 -5.79
C GLN A 16 -15.49 -12.25 -5.83
N GLY A 17 -15.46 -11.42 -6.87
CA GLY A 17 -16.56 -10.49 -7.19
C GLY A 17 -16.52 -9.12 -6.52
N ALA A 18 -15.89 -8.15 -7.18
CA ALA A 18 -16.35 -6.76 -7.20
C ALA A 18 -16.49 -6.31 -8.66
N ALA A 19 -17.73 -6.18 -9.08
CA ALA A 19 -18.10 -5.66 -10.39
C ALA A 19 -18.26 -4.14 -10.29
N ALA A 20 -17.15 -3.40 -10.27
CA ALA A 20 -17.08 -1.98 -10.70
C ALA A 20 -15.67 -1.44 -10.43
N PHE A 21 -14.73 -1.80 -11.31
CA PHE A 21 -13.46 -1.07 -11.43
C PHE A 21 -13.40 -0.59 -12.88
N GLY A 22 -13.23 0.70 -13.11
CA GLY A 22 -13.18 1.25 -14.48
C GLY A 22 -12.12 0.54 -15.31
N ASN A 23 -12.43 0.18 -16.55
CA ASN A 23 -11.63 -0.37 -17.68
C ASN A 23 -10.35 -1.20 -17.44
N GLN A 24 -10.00 -1.61 -16.22
CA GLN A 24 -8.78 -2.35 -15.88
C GLN A 24 -9.18 -3.69 -15.26
N THR A 25 -9.02 -4.76 -16.03
CA THR A 25 -9.26 -6.13 -15.59
C THR A 25 -8.31 -6.51 -14.45
N PRO A 26 -8.80 -7.02 -13.31
CA PRO A 26 -7.93 -7.48 -12.23
C PRO A 26 -6.97 -8.58 -12.71
N ASN A 27 -5.67 -8.42 -12.43
CA ASN A 27 -4.67 -9.45 -12.73
C ASN A 27 -4.19 -10.08 -11.40
N PRO A 28 -4.32 -11.41 -11.21
CA PRO A 28 -3.99 -12.11 -9.97
C PRO A 28 -2.51 -11.99 -9.56
N THR A 29 -1.58 -11.75 -10.49
CA THR A 29 -0.16 -11.56 -10.16
C THR A 29 0.17 -10.12 -9.73
N THR A 30 -0.81 -9.21 -9.79
CA THR A 30 -0.63 -7.77 -9.54
C THR A 30 -1.59 -7.26 -8.46
N CYS A 31 -1.59 -5.94 -8.23
CA CYS A 31 -2.63 -5.22 -7.48
C CYS A 31 -3.52 -4.36 -8.39
N LEU A 32 -3.42 -4.56 -9.71
CA LEU A 32 -4.24 -3.85 -10.69
C LEU A 32 -5.71 -4.20 -10.47
N GLY A 33 -6.57 -3.18 -10.38
CA GLY A 33 -8.01 -3.37 -10.19
C GLY A 33 -8.43 -3.88 -8.80
N GLN A 34 -7.54 -3.85 -7.80
CA GLN A 34 -7.86 -4.33 -6.42
C GLN A 34 -8.16 -3.19 -5.43
N MET A 35 -8.05 -1.93 -5.86
CA MET A 35 -8.20 -0.76 -4.99
C MET A 35 -9.62 -0.18 -5.01
N ARG A 36 -10.12 0.21 -3.84
CA ARG A 36 -11.42 0.89 -3.68
C ARG A 36 -11.23 2.38 -3.41
N ALA A 37 -11.98 3.23 -4.11
CA ALA A 37 -12.03 4.66 -3.85
C ALA A 37 -12.43 4.95 -2.40
N GLY A 38 -11.90 6.05 -1.82
CA GLY A 38 -12.13 6.43 -0.43
C GLY A 38 -11.31 5.65 0.61
N ARG A 39 -10.46 4.69 0.20
CA ARG A 39 -9.48 4.08 1.08
C ARG A 39 -8.20 4.90 1.11
N GLU A 40 -7.61 4.99 2.29
CA GLU A 40 -6.33 5.65 2.52
C GLU A 40 -5.14 4.77 2.08
N PRO A 41 -3.98 5.37 1.78
CA PRO A 41 -2.77 4.65 1.38
C PRO A 41 -2.29 3.62 2.41
N PRO A 42 -1.46 2.63 2.00
CA PRO A 42 -0.73 1.83 2.96
C PRO A 42 0.20 2.77 3.74
N ILE A 43 0.42 2.45 5.01
CA ILE A 43 1.34 3.20 5.86
C ILE A 43 2.60 2.37 6.09
N SER A 44 3.69 3.01 6.50
CA SER A 44 4.90 2.26 6.85
C SER A 44 4.64 1.38 8.08
N PRO A 45 5.38 0.27 8.26
CA PRO A 45 5.30 -0.51 9.50
C PRO A 45 5.63 0.31 10.76
N GLY A 46 6.47 1.34 10.64
CA GLY A 46 6.75 2.29 11.72
C GLY A 46 5.50 3.06 12.14
N ALA A 47 4.86 3.75 11.17
CA ALA A 47 3.63 4.50 11.40
C ALA A 47 2.49 3.59 11.90
N PHE A 48 2.34 2.38 11.33
CA PHE A 48 1.37 1.39 11.81
C PHE A 48 1.65 1.00 13.27
N GLY A 49 2.92 0.79 13.63
CA GLY A 49 3.31 0.48 15.00
C GLY A 49 2.98 1.59 15.99
N GLU A 50 3.19 2.84 15.60
CA GLU A 50 2.80 4.01 16.41
C GLU A 50 1.28 4.08 16.60
N GLU A 51 0.50 3.94 15.52
CA GLU A 51 -0.98 3.94 15.60
C GLU A 51 -1.51 2.81 16.49
N VAL A 52 -0.94 1.60 16.37
CA VAL A 52 -1.34 0.44 17.20
C VAL A 52 -1.02 0.70 18.66
N ARG A 53 0.22 1.11 18.99
CA ARG A 53 0.63 1.36 20.37
C ARG A 53 -0.16 2.52 20.99
N ALA A 54 -0.42 3.59 20.23
CA ALA A 54 -1.24 4.71 20.69
C ALA A 54 -2.68 4.28 20.97
N GLY A 55 -3.28 3.48 20.09
CA GLY A 55 -4.63 2.94 20.30
C GLY A 55 -4.71 2.01 21.52
N VAL A 56 -3.67 1.23 21.81
CA VAL A 56 -3.61 0.42 23.03
C VAL A 56 -3.48 1.30 24.27
N ALA A 57 -2.62 2.32 24.22
CA ALA A 57 -2.42 3.25 25.33
C ALA A 57 -3.67 4.08 25.65
N SER A 58 -4.45 4.46 24.63
CA SER A 58 -5.71 5.19 24.78
C SER A 58 -6.89 4.32 25.20
N GLY A 59 -6.74 2.99 25.13
CA GLY A 59 -7.83 2.03 25.35
C GLY A 59 -8.79 1.87 24.16
N GLU A 60 -8.53 2.53 23.02
CA GLU A 60 -9.32 2.36 21.79
C GLU A 60 -9.09 0.97 21.15
N LEU A 61 -7.90 0.40 21.33
CA LEU A 61 -7.55 -0.95 20.92
C LEU A 61 -7.30 -1.83 22.13
N ALA A 62 -8.04 -2.93 22.22
CA ALA A 62 -7.83 -3.95 23.23
C ALA A 62 -7.19 -5.19 22.60
N PHE A 63 -6.07 -5.62 23.18
CA PHE A 63 -5.48 -6.93 22.91
C PHE A 63 -5.68 -7.85 24.12
N THR A 64 -5.71 -9.16 23.88
CA THR A 64 -5.82 -10.15 24.96
C THR A 64 -4.57 -10.14 25.85
N ALA A 65 -3.38 -9.98 25.26
CA ALA A 65 -2.15 -9.67 25.96
C ALA A 65 -1.46 -8.46 25.34
N GLN A 66 -0.77 -7.64 26.15
CA GLN A 66 0.00 -6.49 25.62
C GLN A 66 1.08 -6.91 24.61
N ALA A 67 1.63 -8.11 24.75
CA ALA A 67 2.60 -8.67 23.81
C ALA A 67 2.01 -8.93 22.41
N ASP A 68 0.69 -9.10 22.30
CA ASP A 68 0.02 -9.36 21.01
C ASP A 68 0.12 -8.16 20.06
N GLN A 69 0.27 -6.93 20.58
CA GLN A 69 0.39 -5.74 19.76
C GLN A 69 1.66 -5.78 18.89
N GLU A 70 2.80 -6.19 19.46
CA GLU A 70 4.07 -6.29 18.75
C GLU A 70 4.05 -7.44 17.75
N PHE A 71 3.36 -8.53 18.08
CA PHE A 71 3.11 -9.60 17.12
C PHE A 71 2.31 -9.10 15.91
N VAL A 72 1.24 -8.34 16.12
CA VAL A 72 0.43 -7.77 15.03
C VAL A 72 1.23 -6.79 14.17
N ILE A 73 2.06 -5.93 14.78
CA ILE A 73 2.95 -5.03 14.04
C ILE A 73 3.92 -5.82 13.18
N GLY A 74 4.55 -6.88 13.73
CA GLY A 74 5.44 -7.74 12.96
C GLY A 74 4.76 -8.53 11.85
N GLN A 75 3.50 -8.94 12.03
CA GLN A 75 2.72 -9.59 10.96
C GLN A 75 2.36 -8.61 9.84
N TYR A 76 2.02 -7.36 10.19
CA TYR A 76 1.77 -6.31 9.21
C TYR A 76 3.01 -6.06 8.34
N GLU A 77 4.17 -5.88 8.97
CA GLU A 77 5.45 -5.70 8.26
C GLU A 77 5.74 -6.84 7.29
N LYS A 78 5.67 -8.09 7.77
CA LYS A 78 5.89 -9.28 6.94
C LYS A 78 4.92 -9.36 5.77
N GLY A 79 3.64 -9.08 6.02
CA GLY A 79 2.60 -9.08 4.98
C GLY A 79 2.83 -8.02 3.92
N LEU A 80 3.23 -6.81 4.34
CA LEU A 80 3.54 -5.69 3.46
C LEU A 80 4.74 -6.00 2.56
N VAL A 81 5.86 -6.45 3.15
CA VAL A 81 7.07 -6.82 2.39
C VAL A 81 6.78 -7.97 1.42
N ALA A 82 6.08 -9.02 1.87
CA ALA A 82 5.72 -10.15 1.02
C ALA A 82 4.85 -9.70 -0.17
N ALA A 83 3.89 -8.81 0.07
CA ALA A 83 3.01 -8.30 -0.97
C ALA A 83 3.75 -7.47 -2.02
N VAL A 84 4.68 -6.60 -1.61
CA VAL A 84 5.51 -5.81 -2.53
C VAL A 84 6.48 -6.72 -3.30
N ASN A 85 7.17 -7.64 -2.62
CA ASN A 85 8.09 -8.58 -3.27
C ASN A 85 7.40 -9.44 -4.33
N ARG A 86 6.15 -9.87 -4.07
CA ARG A 86 5.36 -10.61 -5.05
C ARG A 86 5.11 -9.81 -6.32
N ILE A 87 4.83 -8.51 -6.20
CA ILE A 87 4.68 -7.61 -7.35
C ILE A 87 6.04 -7.42 -8.03
N ALA A 88 7.11 -7.23 -7.25
CA ALA A 88 8.47 -7.05 -7.76
C ALA A 88 8.97 -8.25 -8.58
N ALA A 89 8.47 -9.45 -8.28
CA ALA A 89 8.77 -10.68 -8.99
C ALA A 89 8.05 -10.81 -10.35
N GLU A 90 7.15 -9.88 -10.70
CA GLU A 90 6.54 -9.83 -12.03
C GLU A 90 7.60 -9.51 -13.10
N LYS A 91 7.72 -10.39 -14.09
CA LYS A 91 8.75 -10.28 -15.14
C LYS A 91 8.40 -9.19 -16.15
N ASP A 92 7.12 -9.07 -16.47
CA ASP A 92 6.66 -8.04 -17.40
C ASP A 92 6.58 -6.69 -16.69
N GLN A 93 7.42 -5.75 -17.13
CA GLN A 93 7.48 -4.39 -16.59
C GLN A 93 6.13 -3.66 -16.66
N THR A 94 5.26 -4.01 -17.61
CA THR A 94 3.92 -3.44 -17.76
C THR A 94 3.03 -3.74 -16.57
N TYR A 95 3.18 -4.95 -16.01
CA TYR A 95 2.38 -5.48 -14.90
C TYR A 95 3.08 -5.35 -13.54
N ARG A 96 4.39 -5.11 -13.52
CA ARG A 96 5.17 -4.80 -12.32
C ARG A 96 4.91 -3.38 -11.82
N ALA A 97 3.69 -3.14 -11.34
CA ALA A 97 3.23 -1.83 -10.90
C ALA A 97 2.27 -1.90 -9.70
N LEU A 98 2.35 -0.88 -8.85
CA LEU A 98 1.35 -0.52 -7.85
C LEU A 98 0.47 0.60 -8.45
N SER A 99 -0.85 0.37 -8.53
CA SER A 99 -1.78 1.32 -9.15
C SER A 99 -2.72 1.94 -8.11
N PHE A 100 -2.49 3.21 -7.81
CA PHE A 100 -3.23 4.07 -6.89
C PHE A 100 -4.02 5.16 -7.63
N GLN A 101 -4.66 4.82 -8.74
CA GLN A 101 -5.40 5.76 -9.57
C GLN A 101 -6.88 5.87 -9.14
N ASN A 102 -7.49 7.04 -9.33
CA ASN A 102 -8.90 7.33 -9.09
C ASN A 102 -9.34 7.12 -7.64
N LEU A 103 -8.52 7.54 -6.68
CA LEU A 103 -8.79 7.39 -5.25
C LEU A 103 -9.22 8.69 -4.57
N GLY A 104 -9.15 9.82 -5.30
CA GLY A 104 -9.47 11.15 -4.76
C GLY A 104 -8.45 11.65 -3.75
N TRP A 105 -7.23 11.10 -3.75
CA TRP A 105 -6.20 11.42 -2.76
C TRP A 105 -5.64 12.83 -2.91
N GLY A 106 -5.38 13.52 -1.80
CA GLY A 106 -4.65 14.78 -1.76
C GLY A 106 -3.22 14.61 -1.26
N ASP A 107 -2.57 15.72 -0.95
CA ASP A 107 -1.15 15.75 -0.53
C ASP A 107 -0.88 14.97 0.75
N GLN A 108 -1.84 14.90 1.67
CA GLN A 108 -1.69 14.13 2.91
C GLN A 108 -1.55 12.62 2.62
N GLN A 109 -2.42 12.10 1.76
CA GLN A 109 -2.36 10.70 1.33
C GLN A 109 -1.10 10.46 0.48
N ALA A 110 -0.73 11.41 -0.38
CA ALA A 110 0.49 11.30 -1.17
C ALA A 110 1.77 11.27 -0.29
N ALA A 111 1.79 11.99 0.83
CA ALA A 111 2.89 11.91 1.80
C ALA A 111 2.99 10.54 2.47
N LYS A 112 1.85 9.95 2.88
CA LYS A 112 1.80 8.56 3.40
C LYS A 112 2.27 7.56 2.35
N LEU A 113 1.85 7.74 1.10
CA LEU A 113 2.29 6.91 -0.02
C LEU A 113 3.81 7.00 -0.21
N LEU A 114 4.39 8.20 -0.13
CA LEU A 114 5.84 8.41 -0.22
C LEU A 114 6.58 7.64 0.88
N GLU A 115 6.11 7.73 2.12
CA GLU A 115 6.71 7.01 3.25
C GLU A 115 6.66 5.49 3.06
N PHE A 116 5.50 4.96 2.67
CA PHE A 116 5.34 3.54 2.34
C PHE A 116 6.29 3.09 1.24
N VAL A 117 6.41 3.90 0.19
CA VAL A 117 7.29 3.63 -0.95
C VAL A 117 8.77 3.68 -0.57
N SER A 118 9.18 4.64 0.26
CA SER A 118 10.54 4.72 0.80
C SER A 118 10.88 3.50 1.65
N TYR A 119 9.93 3.05 2.49
CA TYR A 119 10.09 1.82 3.25
C TYR A 119 10.22 0.61 2.31
N ALA A 120 9.34 0.48 1.32
CA ALA A 120 9.40 -0.61 0.34
C ALA A 120 10.75 -0.65 -0.40
N ALA A 121 11.27 0.51 -0.80
CA ALA A 121 12.58 0.60 -1.47
C ALA A 121 13.74 0.11 -0.60
N ALA A 122 13.68 0.34 0.72
CA ALA A 122 14.73 -0.07 1.65
C ALA A 122 14.62 -1.55 2.11
N HIS A 123 13.41 -2.11 2.13
CA HIS A 123 13.14 -3.41 2.77
C HIS A 123 12.68 -4.52 1.81
N CYS A 124 12.38 -4.19 0.54
CA CYS A 124 11.94 -5.15 -0.46
C CYS A 124 13.06 -5.48 -1.46
N THR A 125 12.84 -6.55 -2.23
CA THR A 125 13.75 -7.02 -3.28
C THR A 125 13.13 -6.77 -4.65
N PHE A 126 13.96 -6.39 -5.63
CA PHE A 126 13.53 -5.98 -6.97
C PHE A 126 14.26 -6.78 -8.07
N PRO A 127 14.04 -8.11 -8.14
CA PRO A 127 14.85 -9.02 -8.96
C PRO A 127 14.77 -8.75 -10.48
N HIS A 128 13.72 -8.07 -10.93
CA HIS A 128 13.51 -7.74 -12.34
C HIS A 128 13.56 -6.22 -12.60
N GLY A 129 14.05 -5.45 -11.62
CA GLY A 129 14.13 -4.00 -11.66
C GLY A 129 12.94 -3.29 -11.01
N PRO A 130 12.74 -2.00 -11.31
CA PRO A 130 11.77 -1.13 -10.65
C PRO A 130 10.34 -1.65 -10.65
N ILE A 131 9.60 -1.39 -9.58
CA ILE A 131 8.14 -1.33 -9.62
C ILE A 131 7.73 0.08 -10.08
N ALA A 132 6.70 0.21 -10.91
CA ALA A 132 6.09 1.50 -11.20
C ALA A 132 5.01 1.84 -10.17
N VAL A 133 4.98 3.06 -9.63
CA VAL A 133 3.89 3.53 -8.75
C VAL A 133 3.04 4.54 -9.52
N LYS A 134 1.79 4.16 -9.82
CA LYS A 134 0.86 4.97 -10.62
C LYS A 134 -0.13 5.66 -9.68
N CYS A 135 0.00 6.97 -9.45
CA CYS A 135 -0.91 7.72 -8.54
C CYS A 135 -1.46 9.02 -9.13
N GLU A 136 -1.29 9.23 -10.42
CA GLU A 136 -1.47 10.54 -11.05
C GLU A 136 -2.89 10.79 -11.55
N ILE A 137 -3.57 9.74 -11.99
CA ILE A 137 -4.88 9.83 -12.61
C ILE A 137 -5.92 9.79 -11.51
N GLY A 138 -6.85 10.75 -11.50
CA GLY A 138 -8.02 10.78 -10.61
C GLY A 138 -7.71 11.04 -9.13
N ASN A 139 -6.55 11.64 -8.83
CA ASN A 139 -6.20 12.16 -7.52
C ASN A 139 -5.96 13.68 -7.60
N HIS A 140 -6.00 14.35 -6.46
CA HIS A 140 -5.84 15.80 -6.27
C HIS A 140 -4.48 16.13 -5.62
N ILE A 141 -3.42 15.48 -6.09
CA ILE A 141 -2.05 15.66 -5.58
C ILE A 141 -1.43 16.91 -6.23
N SER A 142 -0.85 17.79 -5.42
CA SER A 142 -0.16 18.98 -5.89
C SER A 142 1.08 18.64 -6.70
N LYS A 143 1.52 19.57 -7.55
CA LYS A 143 2.73 19.39 -8.36
C LYS A 143 3.98 19.17 -7.50
N ASP A 144 4.08 19.87 -6.39
CA ASP A 144 5.22 19.77 -5.47
C ASP A 144 5.29 18.40 -4.80
N MET A 145 4.13 17.88 -4.37
CA MET A 145 4.06 16.54 -3.79
C MET A 145 4.29 15.45 -4.84
N ALA A 146 3.76 15.63 -6.04
CA ALA A 146 4.02 14.72 -7.16
C ALA A 146 5.52 14.70 -7.55
N ALA A 147 6.22 15.84 -7.46
CA ALA A 147 7.66 15.90 -7.68
C ALA A 147 8.44 15.10 -6.62
N LYS A 148 8.03 15.17 -5.34
CA LYS A 148 8.63 14.38 -4.24
C LYS A 148 8.45 12.87 -4.42
N LEU A 149 7.34 12.44 -5.04
CA LEU A 149 7.09 11.05 -5.40
C LEU A 149 7.92 10.54 -6.60
N GLY A 150 8.83 11.35 -7.14
CA GLY A 150 9.67 11.00 -8.29
C GLY A 150 9.09 11.43 -9.64
N GLY A 151 8.10 12.34 -9.63
CA GLY A 151 7.40 12.81 -10.81
C GLY A 151 6.36 11.80 -11.34
N PHE A 152 5.50 12.29 -12.23
CA PHE A 152 4.36 11.62 -12.88
C PHE A 152 4.74 10.40 -13.77
N LYS A 153 5.83 9.68 -13.49
CA LYS A 153 6.23 8.38 -14.08
C LYS A 153 7.25 7.66 -13.18
N GLY A 154 7.08 7.68 -11.86
CA GLY A 154 8.04 7.12 -10.90
C GLY A 154 8.37 5.64 -11.17
N LYS A 155 9.52 5.40 -11.82
CA LYS A 155 10.20 4.10 -11.84
C LYS A 155 11.16 4.10 -10.65
N PHE A 156 10.99 3.16 -9.71
CA PHE A 156 11.96 2.90 -8.64
C PHE A 156 13.23 2.22 -9.17
N THR A 157 14.15 2.98 -9.75
CA THR A 157 15.56 2.57 -9.79
C THR A 157 16.29 3.30 -8.68
N LEU A 158 16.90 2.57 -7.75
CA LEU A 158 18.22 2.99 -7.27
C LEU A 158 19.22 2.66 -8.37
#